data_AF-A0A1E5GSQ3-F1
#
_entry.id   AF-A0A1E5GSQ3-F1
#
_cell.length_a   1.000
_cell.length_b   1.000
_cell.length_c   1.000
_cell.angle_alpha   90.00
_cell.angle_beta   90.00
_cell.angle_gamma   90.00
#
_symmetry.space_group_name_H-M   'P 1'
#
loop_
_entity.id
_entity.type
_entity.pdbx_description
1 polymer ?
#
loop_
_entity_poly.entity_id
_entity_poly.type
_entity_poly.pdbx_seq_one_letter_code
_entity_poly.pdbx_strand_id
1 'polypeptide(L)'
;MQVLLHYTTNRRVFDYFDNNSYPVFEKGQLIEVKKFYEKYRQYQENLFFIVCHSCPDKQVQYSVGKILKNSFVDFFFSKVSDEIRSTVLHDLGLINTNTYEKDIYYKENTLKDNEYFTNKTIGTLLNKIRLKYFGWEELLNSKDILFEKLNSILFDQTIVLDIASSYNPNINTYENRLLKKKYYSALQSIGFISKQELDTDLSVLHGDIGEFLMHHLVSNYISDDNSLTYLYPKLVLKSTPKMPAYGNDGTIYVPSKKEIFYLEAKFYTNLTKAINKAVDSLKEHNEVTQENIDHKTELFRNVKTKNKDEIIEITDDVNEKLILFLICDNIYKKDDVLKCLEKNNGLIELKKNFEVIIFVLPILSKREFLESFKKQSTLKGNQYYV
;
A
#
# COMPACT_ATOMS: atom_id res chain seq x y z
N MET A 1 -8.15 -9.27 9.89
CA MET A 1 -7.22 -10.32 10.37
C MET A 1 -7.64 -10.74 11.78
N GLN A 2 -7.70 -12.04 12.11
CA GLN A 2 -8.06 -12.48 13.46
C GLN A 2 -6.81 -12.48 14.35
N VAL A 3 -7.00 -12.19 15.63
CA VAL A 3 -5.96 -12.04 16.65
C VAL A 3 -6.40 -12.82 17.88
N LEU A 4 -5.49 -13.57 18.49
CA LEU A 4 -5.75 -14.30 19.71
C LEU A 4 -5.08 -13.59 20.89
N LEU A 5 -5.88 -13.17 21.88
CA LEU A 5 -5.41 -12.60 23.13
C LEU A 5 -5.34 -13.70 24.19
N HIS A 6 -4.30 -13.65 25.03
CA HIS A 6 -4.12 -14.46 26.24
C HIS A 6 -3.98 -13.54 27.44
N TYR A 7 -4.96 -13.55 28.34
CA TYR A 7 -4.94 -12.79 29.59
C TYR A 7 -4.25 -13.59 30.70
N THR A 8 -3.33 -12.95 31.40
CA THR A 8 -2.60 -13.57 32.51
C THR A 8 -2.32 -12.57 33.63
N THR A 9 -2.32 -13.05 34.87
CA THR A 9 -1.78 -12.34 36.05
C THR A 9 -0.44 -12.93 36.48
N ASN A 10 0.04 -13.98 35.80
CA ASN A 10 1.30 -14.65 36.11
C ASN A 10 2.45 -14.00 35.34
N ARG A 11 3.29 -13.27 36.08
CA ARG A 11 4.48 -12.59 35.55
C ARG A 11 5.41 -13.52 34.76
N ARG A 12 5.57 -14.77 35.20
CA ARG A 12 6.45 -15.75 34.50
C ARG A 12 5.94 -16.10 33.12
N VAL A 13 4.62 -16.19 32.95
CA VAL A 13 3.99 -16.42 31.63
C VAL A 13 4.24 -15.22 30.74
N PHE A 14 4.08 -14.01 31.25
CA PHE A 14 4.39 -12.80 30.48
C PHE A 14 5.86 -12.73 30.08
N ASP A 15 6.79 -12.88 31.02
CA ASP A 15 8.23 -12.83 30.76
C ASP A 15 8.68 -13.92 29.77
N TYR A 16 8.02 -15.08 29.77
CA TYR A 16 8.25 -16.13 28.78
C TYR A 16 7.94 -15.68 27.36
N PHE A 17 6.89 -14.88 27.13
CA PHE A 17 6.57 -14.36 25.78
C PHE A 17 7.22 -13.00 25.50
N ASP A 18 7.67 -12.26 26.51
CA ASP A 18 8.27 -10.94 26.32
C ASP A 18 9.77 -11.01 26.02
N ASN A 19 10.46 -12.02 26.54
CA ASN A 19 11.84 -12.29 26.14
C ASN A 19 11.86 -12.83 24.67
N ASN A 20 12.97 -12.67 23.94
CA ASN A 20 13.05 -12.94 22.49
C ASN A 20 12.57 -14.34 22.07
N SER A 21 12.16 -14.48 20.80
CA SER A 21 11.49 -15.62 20.17
C SER A 21 11.68 -17.01 20.82
N TYR A 22 10.57 -17.65 21.19
CA TYR A 22 10.56 -18.94 21.92
C TYR A 22 9.75 -20.03 21.23
N PRO A 23 10.24 -21.28 21.30
CA PRO A 23 9.45 -22.45 20.93
C PRO A 23 8.39 -22.76 22.00
N VAL A 24 7.14 -22.94 21.59
CA VAL A 24 6.01 -23.05 22.53
C VAL A 24 5.74 -24.54 22.83
N PHE A 25 6.13 -25.02 24.02
CA PHE A 25 6.34 -26.46 24.26
C PHE A 25 5.36 -27.19 25.20
N GLU A 26 4.31 -26.58 25.73
CA GLU A 26 3.42 -27.31 26.64
C GLU A 26 2.14 -27.86 25.97
N LYS A 27 2.10 -29.20 25.85
CA LYS A 27 0.92 -29.99 25.43
C LYS A 27 -0.20 -29.87 26.48
N GLY A 28 -0.91 -28.75 26.46
CA GLY A 28 -2.08 -28.48 27.30
C GLY A 28 -2.45 -27.00 27.30
N GLN A 29 -1.45 -26.12 27.36
CA GLN A 29 -1.62 -24.66 27.39
C GLN A 29 -1.88 -24.01 26.01
N LEU A 30 -1.88 -24.82 24.94
CA LEU A 30 -2.00 -24.33 23.55
C LEU A 30 -3.19 -24.93 22.82
N ILE A 31 -4.15 -25.53 23.53
CA ILE A 31 -5.34 -26.08 22.88
C ILE A 31 -6.11 -24.98 22.13
N GLU A 32 -6.17 -23.77 22.68
CA GLU A 32 -6.80 -22.63 22.04
C GLU A 32 -6.00 -22.12 20.83
N VAL A 33 -4.67 -22.10 20.90
CA VAL A 33 -3.81 -21.79 19.74
C VAL A 33 -4.02 -22.83 18.63
N LYS A 34 -4.09 -24.12 18.98
CA LYS A 34 -4.37 -25.22 18.03
C LYS A 34 -5.75 -25.09 17.39
N LYS A 35 -6.81 -24.92 18.20
CA LYS A 35 -8.19 -24.70 17.74
C LYS A 35 -8.28 -23.49 16.82
N PHE A 36 -7.65 -22.37 17.21
CA PHE A 36 -7.62 -21.17 16.41
C PHE A 36 -6.94 -21.44 15.06
N TYR A 37 -5.77 -22.09 15.08
CA TYR A 37 -5.06 -22.44 13.84
C TYR A 37 -5.90 -23.38 12.97
N GLU A 38 -6.51 -24.43 13.51
CA GLU A 38 -7.42 -25.31 12.76
C GLU A 38 -8.59 -24.57 12.12
N LYS A 39 -9.17 -23.61 12.85
CA LYS A 39 -10.29 -22.77 12.39
C LYS A 39 -9.90 -21.79 11.29
N TYR A 40 -8.69 -21.22 11.34
CA TYR A 40 -8.32 -20.06 10.50
C TYR A 40 -7.11 -20.26 9.57
N ARG A 41 -6.35 -21.36 9.68
CA ARG A 41 -5.11 -21.62 8.92
C ARG A 41 -5.28 -21.57 7.40
N GLN A 42 -6.47 -21.84 6.87
CA GLN A 42 -6.74 -21.77 5.43
C GLN A 42 -7.13 -20.35 4.97
N TYR A 43 -7.46 -19.45 5.89
CA TYR A 43 -7.99 -18.12 5.58
C TYR A 43 -7.08 -16.99 6.05
N GLN A 44 -6.03 -17.30 6.83
CA GLN A 44 -5.12 -16.30 7.41
C GLN A 44 -3.66 -16.76 7.33
N GLU A 45 -2.84 -15.91 6.73
CA GLU A 45 -1.41 -16.17 6.53
C GLU A 45 -0.59 -16.02 7.81
N ASN A 46 -1.10 -15.27 8.80
CA ASN A 46 -0.41 -14.99 10.06
C ASN A 46 -1.36 -14.91 11.25
N LEU A 47 -0.99 -15.58 12.34
CA LEU A 47 -1.70 -15.50 13.63
C LEU A 47 -0.98 -14.54 14.56
N PHE A 48 -1.57 -13.36 14.80
CA PHE A 48 -1.13 -12.50 15.90
C PHE A 48 -1.58 -13.08 17.24
N PHE A 49 -0.62 -13.18 18.16
CA PHE A 49 -0.85 -13.63 19.53
C PHE A 49 -0.37 -12.55 20.49
N ILE A 50 -1.28 -12.12 21.38
CA ILE A 50 -1.05 -11.02 22.31
C ILE A 50 -1.20 -11.55 23.73
N VAL A 51 -0.14 -11.44 24.53
CA VAL A 51 -0.18 -11.76 25.96
C VAL A 51 -0.42 -10.48 26.74
N CYS A 52 -1.57 -10.41 27.41
CA CYS A 52 -2.03 -9.28 28.20
C CYS A 52 -1.77 -9.58 29.69
N HIS A 53 -0.77 -8.95 30.28
CA HIS A 53 -0.42 -9.12 31.69
C HIS A 53 -1.03 -8.01 32.54
N SER A 54 -2.01 -8.36 33.37
CA SER A 54 -2.65 -7.43 34.31
C SER A 54 -1.85 -7.34 35.61
N CYS A 55 -1.28 -6.18 35.89
CA CYS A 55 -0.55 -5.91 37.13
C CYS A 55 -1.51 -5.54 38.27
N PRO A 56 -1.11 -5.73 39.55
CA PRO A 56 -1.94 -5.39 40.72
C PRO A 56 -2.37 -3.91 40.80
N ASP A 57 -1.62 -3.01 40.19
CA ASP A 57 -1.89 -1.58 40.08
C ASP A 57 -2.83 -1.21 38.91
N LYS A 58 -3.45 -2.21 38.28
CA LYS A 58 -4.31 -2.11 37.09
C LYS A 58 -3.60 -1.65 35.82
N GLN A 59 -2.27 -1.56 35.80
CA GLN A 59 -1.54 -1.38 34.56
C GLN A 59 -1.53 -2.69 33.76
N VAL A 60 -1.71 -2.61 32.45
CA VAL A 60 -1.66 -3.78 31.56
C VAL A 60 -0.41 -3.70 30.69
N GLN A 61 0.37 -4.78 30.69
CA GLN A 61 1.53 -4.95 29.83
C GLN A 61 1.21 -5.90 28.69
N TYR A 62 1.77 -5.64 27.51
CA TYR A 62 1.48 -6.39 26.29
C TYR A 62 2.77 -6.93 25.66
N SER A 63 2.84 -8.25 25.51
CA SER A 63 3.76 -8.90 24.57
C SER A 63 2.97 -9.25 23.31
N VAL A 64 3.48 -8.82 22.16
CA VAL A 64 2.84 -9.03 20.86
C VAL A 64 3.80 -9.82 19.99
N GLY A 65 3.31 -10.89 19.39
CA GLY A 65 4.07 -11.68 18.43
C GLY A 65 3.18 -12.41 17.45
N LYS A 66 3.82 -13.21 16.61
CA LYS A 66 3.16 -14.11 15.66
C LYS A 66 3.42 -15.55 16.04
N ILE A 67 2.39 -16.37 15.94
CA ILE A 67 2.53 -17.82 16.05
C ILE A 67 2.78 -18.39 14.66
N LEU A 68 3.93 -19.04 14.51
CA LEU A 68 4.37 -19.69 13.29
C LEU A 68 4.34 -21.20 13.47
N LYS A 69 3.85 -21.94 12.46
CA LYS A 69 3.91 -23.40 12.48
C LYS A 69 5.30 -23.87 12.05
N ASN A 70 5.93 -24.73 12.86
CA ASN A 70 7.24 -25.31 12.56
C ASN A 70 7.10 -26.84 12.47
N SER A 71 7.68 -27.46 11.43
CA SER A 71 7.69 -28.91 11.23
C SER A 71 8.32 -29.70 12.37
N PHE A 72 9.21 -29.08 13.15
CA PHE A 72 9.95 -29.73 14.24
C PHE A 72 9.34 -29.52 15.63
N VAL A 73 8.49 -28.50 15.82
CA VAL A 73 8.15 -27.96 17.15
C VAL A 73 6.65 -27.69 17.36
N ASP A 74 5.78 -28.15 16.46
CA ASP A 74 4.36 -27.79 16.34
C ASP A 74 4.14 -26.27 16.12
N PHE A 75 4.47 -25.40 17.09
CA PHE A 75 4.27 -23.95 17.06
C PHE A 75 5.44 -23.17 17.68
N PHE A 76 5.73 -21.99 17.13
CA PHE A 76 6.78 -21.09 17.57
C PHE A 76 6.23 -19.66 17.71
N PHE A 77 6.54 -18.98 18.82
CA PHE A 77 6.21 -17.58 19.00
C PHE A 77 7.39 -16.71 18.57
N SER A 78 7.14 -15.80 17.62
CA SER A 78 8.10 -14.80 17.19
C SER A 78 7.61 -13.41 17.58
N LYS A 79 8.36 -12.72 18.44
CA LYS A 79 8.03 -11.34 18.84
C LYS A 79 8.10 -10.42 17.62
N VAL A 80 7.12 -9.53 17.48
CA VAL A 80 7.16 -8.51 16.40
C VAL A 80 7.94 -7.28 16.83
N SER A 81 8.36 -6.46 15.86
CA SER A 81 9.00 -5.18 16.16
C SER A 81 8.08 -4.24 16.93
N ASP A 82 8.65 -3.30 17.69
CA ASP A 82 7.88 -2.31 18.46
C ASP A 82 6.94 -1.47 17.60
N GLU A 83 7.31 -1.22 16.35
CA GLU A 83 6.46 -0.54 15.37
C GLU A 83 5.18 -1.34 15.12
N ILE A 84 5.31 -2.63 14.78
CA ILE A 84 4.14 -3.50 14.52
C ILE A 84 3.34 -3.72 15.80
N ARG A 85 4.00 -3.91 16.94
CA ARG A 85 3.36 -4.03 18.25
C ARG A 85 2.47 -2.81 18.53
N SER A 86 2.99 -1.61 18.34
CA SER A 86 2.25 -0.37 18.59
C SER A 86 1.04 -0.25 17.67
N THR A 87 1.22 -0.52 16.37
CA THR A 87 0.13 -0.50 15.39
C THR A 87 -0.99 -1.48 15.74
N VAL A 88 -0.65 -2.73 16.08
CA VAL A 88 -1.65 -3.76 16.42
C VAL A 88 -2.43 -3.40 17.68
N LEU A 89 -1.76 -2.91 18.72
CA LEU A 89 -2.43 -2.54 19.97
C LEU A 89 -3.35 -1.33 19.79
N HIS A 90 -2.92 -0.35 18.99
CA HIS A 90 -3.73 0.82 18.64
C HIS A 90 -5.01 0.41 17.90
N ASP A 91 -4.88 -0.39 16.83
CA ASP A 91 -6.01 -0.76 15.98
C ASP A 91 -6.99 -1.73 16.64
N LEU A 92 -6.56 -2.42 17.71
CA LEU A 92 -7.44 -3.22 18.56
C LEU A 92 -8.07 -2.42 19.71
N GLY A 93 -7.71 -1.14 19.90
CA GLY A 93 -8.19 -0.33 21.02
C GLY A 93 -7.71 -0.81 22.40
N LEU A 94 -6.58 -1.52 22.45
CA LEU A 94 -6.05 -2.10 23.68
C LEU A 94 -5.21 -1.10 24.49
N ILE A 95 -4.73 -0.02 23.87
CA ILE A 95 -3.90 0.97 24.56
C ILE A 95 -4.69 1.61 25.70
N ASN A 96 -4.15 1.50 26.93
CA ASN A 96 -4.74 2.04 28.16
C ASN A 96 -6.11 1.45 28.56
N THR A 97 -6.51 0.32 27.99
CA THR A 97 -7.80 -0.32 28.25
C THR A 97 -7.59 -1.72 28.81
N ASN A 98 -8.03 -1.98 30.05
CA ASN A 98 -8.08 -3.35 30.55
C ASN A 98 -9.32 -4.05 29.99
N THR A 99 -9.11 -4.91 29.01
CA THR A 99 -10.17 -5.70 28.35
C THR A 99 -10.38 -7.08 28.96
N TYR A 100 -9.77 -7.36 30.12
CA TYR A 100 -9.93 -8.62 30.83
C TYR A 100 -11.36 -8.78 31.35
N GLU A 101 -11.95 -9.92 31.00
CA GLU A 101 -13.22 -10.38 31.53
C GLU A 101 -12.94 -11.55 32.48
N LYS A 102 -13.57 -11.52 33.66
CA LYS A 102 -13.32 -12.52 34.70
C LYS A 102 -13.55 -13.94 34.15
N ASP A 103 -12.63 -14.84 34.47
CA ASP A 103 -12.63 -16.25 34.05
C ASP A 103 -12.46 -16.49 32.53
N ILE A 104 -12.16 -15.43 31.75
CA ILE A 104 -11.83 -15.52 30.33
C ILE A 104 -10.31 -15.35 30.13
N TYR A 105 -9.63 -16.47 29.87
CA TYR A 105 -8.18 -16.48 29.65
C TYR A 105 -7.78 -16.25 28.19
N TYR A 106 -8.66 -16.55 27.24
CA TYR A 106 -8.42 -16.32 25.81
C TYR A 106 -9.58 -15.57 25.17
N LYS A 107 -9.28 -14.65 24.26
CA LYS A 107 -10.27 -13.89 23.50
C LYS A 107 -9.84 -13.75 22.05
N GLU A 108 -10.74 -14.09 21.13
CA GLU A 108 -10.57 -13.80 19.71
C GLU A 108 -10.99 -12.35 19.45
N ASN A 109 -10.11 -11.58 18.80
CA ASN A 109 -10.38 -10.23 18.32
C ASN A 109 -10.15 -10.16 16.82
N THR A 110 -10.77 -9.19 16.16
CA THR A 110 -10.56 -8.93 14.73
C THR A 110 -9.95 -7.55 14.52
N LEU A 111 -8.78 -7.51 13.88
CA LEU A 111 -8.29 -6.30 13.23
C LEU A 111 -9.14 -6.05 11.98
N LYS A 112 -9.98 -5.02 12.04
CA LYS A 112 -10.71 -4.50 10.89
C LYS A 112 -9.71 -3.69 10.06
N ASP A 113 -9.34 -4.21 8.90
CA ASP A 113 -8.27 -3.65 8.09
C ASP A 113 -8.85 -2.78 7.00
N ASN A 114 -8.93 -1.46 7.24
CA ASN A 114 -9.34 -0.50 6.22
C ASN A 114 -8.14 -0.06 5.35
N GLU A 115 -6.90 -0.29 5.79
CA GLU A 115 -5.67 0.18 5.14
C GLU A 115 -4.55 -0.86 5.22
N TYR A 116 -4.22 -1.46 4.07
CA TYR A 116 -3.21 -2.52 3.99
C TYR A 116 -1.77 -2.03 4.13
N PHE A 117 -1.52 -0.77 3.76
CA PHE A 117 -0.19 -0.17 3.72
C PHE A 117 -0.10 1.02 4.67
N THR A 118 1.06 1.17 5.30
CA THR A 118 1.41 2.34 6.11
C THR A 118 2.49 3.15 5.40
N ASN A 119 2.41 4.46 5.54
CA ASN A 119 3.49 5.38 5.19
C ASN A 119 4.17 5.86 6.45
N LYS A 120 5.50 5.85 6.42
CA LYS A 120 6.33 6.41 7.47
C LYS A 120 7.22 7.51 6.88
N THR A 121 7.09 8.71 7.42
CA THR A 121 8.02 9.79 7.16
C THR A 121 9.37 9.46 7.81
N ILE A 122 10.41 9.34 6.98
CA ILE A 122 11.77 8.98 7.40
C ILE A 122 12.81 10.09 7.18
N GLY A 123 12.38 11.23 6.65
CA GLY A 123 13.11 12.49 6.51
C GLY A 123 12.11 13.63 6.29
N THR A 124 12.57 14.87 6.05
CA THR A 124 11.68 16.04 5.93
C THR A 124 10.61 15.89 4.84
N LEU A 125 10.97 15.35 3.67
CA LEU A 125 10.05 15.14 2.54
C LEU A 125 10.17 13.72 1.95
N LEU A 126 10.57 12.77 2.80
CA LEU A 126 10.79 11.38 2.40
C LEU A 126 9.86 10.44 3.16
N ASN A 127 9.07 9.73 2.39
CA ASN A 127 8.03 8.82 2.81
C ASN A 127 8.39 7.40 2.35
N LYS A 128 8.21 6.44 3.24
CA LYS A 128 8.46 5.03 2.94
C LYS A 128 7.21 4.22 3.22
N ILE A 129 6.76 3.51 2.19
CA ILE A 129 5.58 2.67 2.25
C ILE A 129 6.00 1.25 2.63
N ARG A 130 5.23 0.65 3.55
CA ARG A 130 5.41 -0.72 4.01
C ARG A 130 4.05 -1.36 4.23
N LEU A 131 3.97 -2.68 4.07
CA LEU A 131 2.80 -3.45 4.48
C LEU A 131 2.64 -3.40 6.01
N LYS A 132 1.47 -2.92 6.47
CA LYS A 132 1.23 -2.45 7.84
C LYS A 132 1.71 -3.41 8.93
N TYR A 133 1.32 -4.68 8.82
CA TYR A 133 1.52 -5.70 9.85
C TYR A 133 2.71 -6.66 9.61
N PHE A 134 3.64 -6.32 8.71
CA PHE A 134 4.68 -7.25 8.26
C PHE A 134 6.09 -6.65 8.28
N GLY A 135 7.02 -7.30 8.97
CA GLY A 135 8.41 -6.85 9.03
C GLY A 135 9.13 -7.10 7.70
N TRP A 136 10.24 -6.38 7.45
CA TRP A 136 11.02 -6.59 6.22
C TRP A 136 11.64 -7.98 6.13
N GLU A 137 12.10 -8.55 7.24
CA GLU A 137 12.65 -9.91 7.27
C GLU A 137 11.60 -10.95 6.87
N GLU A 138 10.37 -10.78 7.36
CA GLU A 138 9.23 -11.63 7.00
C GLU A 138 8.90 -11.51 5.50
N LEU A 139 8.82 -10.30 4.98
CA LEU A 139 8.56 -10.06 3.56
C LEU A 139 9.69 -10.57 2.66
N LEU A 140 10.95 -10.49 3.09
CA LEU A 140 12.09 -11.05 2.36
C LEU A 140 12.03 -12.58 2.28
N ASN A 141 11.57 -13.22 3.36
CA ASN A 141 11.40 -14.68 3.41
C ASN A 141 10.16 -15.15 2.62
N SER A 142 9.15 -14.31 2.47
CA SER A 142 7.89 -14.66 1.79
C SER A 142 7.34 -13.46 1.01
N LYS A 143 7.96 -13.16 -0.13
CA LYS A 143 7.62 -12.00 -0.97
C LYS A 143 6.20 -12.07 -1.52
N ASP A 144 5.67 -13.27 -1.69
CA ASP A 144 4.32 -13.52 -2.21
C ASP A 144 3.25 -12.75 -1.43
N ILE A 145 3.42 -12.60 -0.12
CA ILE A 145 2.53 -11.81 0.74
C ILE A 145 2.41 -10.36 0.23
N LEU A 146 3.54 -9.72 -0.09
CA LEU A 146 3.55 -8.36 -0.64
C LEU A 146 2.94 -8.34 -2.05
N PHE A 147 3.31 -9.31 -2.89
CA PHE A 147 2.87 -9.39 -4.27
C PHE A 147 1.36 -9.60 -4.39
N GLU A 148 0.79 -10.49 -3.59
CA GLU A 148 -0.64 -10.72 -3.52
C GLU A 148 -1.39 -9.46 -3.08
N LYS A 149 -0.86 -8.72 -2.10
CA LYS A 149 -1.48 -7.46 -1.66
C LYS A 149 -1.44 -6.39 -2.74
N LEU A 150 -0.32 -6.23 -3.44
CA LEU A 150 -0.24 -5.28 -4.56
C LEU A 150 -1.13 -5.69 -5.73
N ASN A 151 -1.18 -6.98 -6.08
CA ASN A 151 -2.10 -7.48 -7.09
C ASN A 151 -3.57 -7.31 -6.67
N SER A 152 -3.89 -7.46 -5.38
CA SER A 152 -5.25 -7.22 -4.89
C SER A 152 -5.69 -5.77 -5.11
N ILE A 153 -4.76 -4.80 -5.08
CA ILE A 153 -5.03 -3.40 -5.43
C ILE A 153 -5.18 -3.25 -6.95
N LEU A 154 -4.22 -3.77 -7.72
CA LEU A 154 -4.15 -3.61 -9.19
C LEU A 154 -5.34 -4.23 -9.92
N PHE A 155 -5.98 -5.25 -9.33
CA PHE A 155 -7.12 -5.97 -9.90
C PHE A 155 -8.39 -5.84 -9.05
N ASP A 156 -8.47 -4.87 -8.14
CA ASP A 156 -9.72 -4.55 -7.44
C ASP A 156 -10.66 -3.81 -8.38
N GLN A 157 -11.92 -4.25 -8.43
CA GLN A 157 -12.90 -3.68 -9.35
C GLN A 157 -13.18 -2.20 -9.07
N THR A 158 -13.29 -1.82 -7.80
CA THR A 158 -13.61 -0.46 -7.38
C THR A 158 -12.43 0.46 -7.72
N ILE A 159 -11.23 0.06 -7.31
CA ILE A 159 -10.00 0.85 -7.52
C ILE A 159 -9.71 1.02 -9.02
N VAL A 160 -9.85 -0.04 -9.82
CA VAL A 160 -9.63 0.04 -11.28
C VAL A 160 -10.60 1.00 -11.96
N LEU A 161 -11.88 0.98 -11.57
CA LEU A 161 -12.86 1.91 -12.12
C LEU A 161 -12.57 3.36 -11.70
N ASP A 162 -12.04 3.56 -10.50
CA ASP A 162 -11.65 4.87 -10.01
C ASP A 162 -10.45 5.45 -10.78
N ILE A 163 -9.40 4.67 -10.98
CA ILE A 163 -8.13 5.15 -11.52
C ILE A 163 -8.06 5.06 -13.04
N ALA A 164 -8.56 3.99 -13.64
CA ALA A 164 -8.31 3.66 -15.05
C ALA A 164 -9.55 3.77 -15.95
N SER A 165 -10.60 4.47 -15.50
CA SER A 165 -11.80 4.65 -16.31
C SER A 165 -12.36 6.07 -16.27
N SER A 166 -12.86 6.54 -17.43
CA SER A 166 -13.63 7.76 -17.55
C SER A 166 -15.08 7.62 -17.06
N TYR A 167 -15.45 6.49 -16.46
CA TYR A 167 -16.74 6.28 -15.80
C TYR A 167 -16.77 6.73 -14.34
N ASN A 168 -17.74 7.54 -13.92
CA ASN A 168 -18.16 7.67 -12.51
C ASN A 168 -19.46 8.49 -12.41
N PRO A 169 -20.56 7.89 -11.93
CA PRO A 169 -21.16 8.36 -10.69
C PRO A 169 -21.80 7.23 -9.88
N ASN A 170 -21.42 7.07 -8.61
CA ASN A 170 -22.11 6.25 -7.62
C ASN A 170 -22.32 4.77 -8.05
N ILE A 171 -21.29 3.92 -7.95
CA ILE A 171 -21.31 2.47 -8.28
C ILE A 171 -22.62 1.76 -7.89
N ASN A 172 -23.21 2.16 -6.77
CA ASN A 172 -24.48 1.65 -6.24
C ASN A 172 -25.70 1.84 -7.15
N THR A 173 -25.64 2.72 -8.16
CA THR A 173 -26.75 2.96 -9.10
C THR A 173 -26.67 2.11 -10.36
N TYR A 174 -25.60 1.33 -10.54
CA TYR A 174 -25.38 0.55 -11.76
C TYR A 174 -25.61 -0.93 -11.55
N GLU A 175 -26.16 -1.56 -12.59
CA GLU A 175 -26.21 -3.02 -12.65
C GLU A 175 -24.80 -3.63 -12.62
N ASN A 176 -24.63 -4.67 -11.80
CA ASN A 176 -23.37 -5.41 -11.67
C ASN A 176 -22.79 -5.85 -13.03
N ARG A 177 -23.64 -6.19 -14.00
CA ARG A 177 -23.23 -6.57 -15.36
C ARG A 177 -22.49 -5.44 -16.08
N LEU A 178 -22.99 -4.21 -15.97
CA LEU A 178 -22.37 -3.04 -16.60
C LEU A 178 -21.04 -2.70 -15.94
N LEU A 179 -21.00 -2.72 -14.60
CA LEU A 179 -19.78 -2.50 -13.83
C LEU A 179 -18.69 -3.50 -14.20
N LYS A 180 -19.04 -4.79 -14.31
CA LYS A 180 -18.11 -5.85 -14.70
C LYS A 180 -17.57 -5.64 -16.12
N LYS A 181 -18.43 -5.25 -17.08
CA LYS A 181 -18.02 -4.92 -18.45
C LYS A 181 -17.03 -3.74 -18.48
N LYS A 182 -17.33 -2.67 -17.73
CA LYS A 182 -16.46 -1.47 -17.67
C LYS A 182 -15.12 -1.78 -17.01
N TYR A 183 -15.13 -2.55 -15.94
CA TYR A 183 -13.91 -3.01 -15.26
C TYR A 183 -12.97 -3.76 -16.20
N TYR A 184 -13.47 -4.77 -16.93
CA TYR A 184 -12.64 -5.50 -17.89
C TYR A 184 -12.19 -4.64 -19.08
N SER A 185 -13.04 -3.71 -19.53
CA SER A 185 -12.65 -2.74 -20.56
C SER A 185 -11.50 -1.85 -20.09
N ALA A 186 -11.52 -1.39 -18.83
CA ALA A 186 -10.43 -0.59 -18.25
C ALA A 186 -9.14 -1.41 -18.16
N LEU A 187 -9.20 -2.62 -17.58
CA LEU A 187 -8.05 -3.53 -17.52
C LEU A 187 -7.43 -3.82 -18.88
N GLN A 188 -8.25 -4.04 -19.90
CA GLN A 188 -7.79 -4.27 -21.27
C GLN A 188 -7.12 -3.02 -21.86
N SER A 189 -7.67 -1.83 -21.58
CA SER A 189 -7.18 -0.56 -22.14
C SER A 189 -5.82 -0.18 -21.57
N ILE A 190 -5.59 -0.42 -20.28
CA ILE A 190 -4.29 -0.22 -19.61
C ILE A 190 -3.33 -1.40 -19.79
N GLY A 191 -3.74 -2.48 -20.47
CA GLY A 191 -2.89 -3.63 -20.73
C GLY A 191 -2.64 -4.54 -19.53
N PHE A 192 -3.47 -4.47 -18.49
CA PHE A 192 -3.34 -5.37 -17.33
C PHE A 192 -3.88 -6.76 -17.61
N ILE A 193 -4.76 -6.92 -18.62
CA ILE A 193 -5.17 -8.21 -19.17
C ILE A 193 -5.01 -8.20 -20.68
N SER A 194 -4.77 -9.39 -21.25
CA SER A 194 -4.65 -9.58 -22.68
C SER A 194 -5.23 -10.93 -23.08
N LYS A 195 -5.74 -11.02 -24.32
CA LYS A 195 -6.16 -12.30 -24.91
C LYS A 195 -4.95 -13.15 -25.31
N GLN A 196 -3.85 -12.48 -25.66
CA GLN A 196 -2.54 -13.08 -25.85
C GLN A 196 -1.76 -13.05 -24.54
N GLU A 197 -0.60 -13.69 -24.51
CA GLU A 197 0.31 -13.59 -23.38
C GLU A 197 0.72 -12.13 -23.10
N LEU A 198 0.69 -11.74 -21.83
CA LEU A 198 1.13 -10.42 -21.41
C LEU A 198 2.66 -10.31 -21.54
N ASP A 199 3.11 -9.29 -22.26
CA ASP A 199 4.51 -8.90 -22.36
C ASP A 199 4.90 -8.04 -21.16
N THR A 200 5.55 -8.67 -20.18
CA THR A 200 6.02 -8.02 -18.96
C THR A 200 7.32 -7.26 -19.14
N ASP A 201 7.92 -7.21 -20.34
CA ASP A 201 9.14 -6.44 -20.61
C ASP A 201 8.83 -5.04 -21.17
N LEU A 202 7.56 -4.77 -21.50
CA LEU A 202 7.10 -3.45 -21.94
C LEU A 202 7.28 -2.39 -20.85
N SER A 203 8.11 -1.38 -21.14
CA SER A 203 8.31 -0.23 -20.26
C SER A 203 7.02 0.54 -19.96
N VAL A 204 6.11 0.61 -20.93
CA VAL A 204 4.80 1.24 -20.80
C VAL A 204 3.98 0.56 -19.69
N LEU A 205 3.95 -0.78 -19.66
CA LEU A 205 3.25 -1.53 -18.60
C LEU A 205 3.85 -1.24 -17.21
N HIS A 206 5.17 -1.09 -17.12
CA HIS A 206 5.81 -0.77 -15.84
C HIS A 206 5.45 0.62 -15.35
N GLY A 207 5.36 1.58 -16.27
CA GLY A 207 4.85 2.93 -16.00
C GLY A 207 3.41 2.89 -15.52
N ASP A 208 2.53 2.18 -16.24
CA ASP A 208 1.11 2.06 -15.89
C ASP A 208 0.90 1.42 -14.50
N ILE A 209 1.66 0.37 -14.16
CA ILE A 209 1.65 -0.22 -12.81
C ILE A 209 2.10 0.80 -11.76
N GLY A 210 3.15 1.56 -12.07
CA GLY A 210 3.67 2.63 -11.21
C GLY A 210 2.64 3.70 -10.92
N GLU A 211 2.04 4.25 -11.98
CA GLU A 211 1.00 5.26 -11.91
C GLU A 211 -0.22 4.77 -11.10
N PHE A 212 -0.68 3.55 -11.37
CA PHE A 212 -1.83 2.96 -10.70
C PHE A 212 -1.60 2.83 -9.18
N LEU A 213 -0.46 2.25 -8.79
CA LEU A 213 -0.11 2.10 -7.38
C LEU A 213 0.11 3.46 -6.71
N MET A 214 0.72 4.42 -7.41
CA MET A 214 0.91 5.77 -6.92
C MET A 214 -0.42 6.45 -6.59
N HIS A 215 -1.38 6.45 -7.51
CA HIS A 215 -2.69 7.06 -7.25
C HIS A 215 -3.40 6.42 -6.06
N HIS A 216 -3.38 5.09 -5.94
CA HIS A 216 -4.02 4.43 -4.81
C HIS A 216 -3.30 4.69 -3.48
N LEU A 217 -1.99 4.53 -3.46
CA LEU A 217 -1.22 4.56 -2.21
C LEU A 217 -0.94 5.98 -1.75
N VAL A 218 -0.71 6.93 -2.65
CA VAL A 218 -0.28 8.29 -2.29
C VAL A 218 -1.46 9.23 -2.03
N SER A 219 -2.59 9.07 -2.74
CA SER A 219 -3.74 9.97 -2.59
C SER A 219 -4.31 10.00 -1.16
N ASN A 220 -4.31 8.84 -0.49
CA ASN A 220 -4.72 8.71 0.91
C ASN A 220 -3.78 9.46 1.88
N TYR A 221 -2.51 9.66 1.52
CA TYR A 221 -1.56 10.38 2.39
C TYR A 221 -1.55 11.89 2.19
N ILE A 222 -1.90 12.36 1.00
CA ILE A 222 -1.97 13.81 0.72
C ILE A 222 -3.26 14.41 1.29
N SER A 223 -4.33 13.63 1.28
CA SER A 223 -5.65 14.03 1.74
C SER A 223 -5.74 13.91 3.26
N ASP A 224 -6.09 14.99 3.95
CA ASP A 224 -6.56 14.85 5.33
C ASP A 224 -8.03 14.40 5.31
N ASP A 225 -8.48 13.69 6.34
CA ASP A 225 -9.86 13.16 6.44
C ASP A 225 -10.96 14.22 6.18
N ASN A 226 -10.63 15.50 6.36
CA ASN A 226 -11.56 16.62 6.22
C ASN A 226 -11.40 17.44 4.92
N SER A 227 -10.30 17.30 4.15
CA SER A 227 -10.10 18.09 2.91
C SER A 227 -10.74 17.43 1.69
N LEU A 228 -11.39 18.21 0.82
CA LEU A 228 -11.73 17.75 -0.52
C LEU A 228 -10.43 17.59 -1.31
N THR A 229 -10.29 16.47 -2.01
CA THR A 229 -9.12 16.17 -2.84
C THR A 229 -9.59 15.75 -4.21
N TYR A 230 -8.93 16.24 -5.24
CA TYR A 230 -9.23 15.95 -6.63
C TYR A 230 -8.06 15.20 -7.26
N LEU A 231 -8.34 14.15 -8.03
CA LEU A 231 -7.36 13.35 -8.77
C LEU A 231 -7.61 13.46 -10.26
N TYR A 232 -6.52 13.56 -11.01
CA TYR A 232 -6.50 13.38 -12.45
C TYR A 232 -5.45 12.30 -12.80
N PRO A 233 -5.87 11.02 -12.85
CA PRO A 233 -5.01 9.93 -13.30
C PRO A 233 -4.97 9.87 -14.82
N LYS A 234 -3.78 9.81 -15.40
CA LYS A 234 -3.55 9.80 -16.84
C LYS A 234 -3.99 8.50 -17.51
N LEU A 235 -4.00 7.39 -16.76
CA LEU A 235 -4.49 6.08 -17.20
C LEU A 235 -5.91 6.10 -17.77
N VAL A 236 -6.76 7.07 -17.37
CA VAL A 236 -8.13 7.20 -17.91
C VAL A 236 -8.17 7.54 -19.40
N LEU A 237 -7.07 8.06 -19.96
CA LEU A 237 -6.95 8.44 -21.36
C LEU A 237 -6.57 7.25 -22.25
N LYS A 238 -6.10 6.14 -21.66
CA LYS A 238 -5.67 4.98 -22.44
C LYS A 238 -6.87 4.27 -23.04
N SER A 239 -6.81 4.05 -24.34
CA SER A 239 -7.75 3.21 -25.09
C SER A 239 -7.11 1.89 -25.57
N THR A 240 -5.78 1.82 -25.57
CA THR A 240 -5.02 0.62 -25.91
C THR A 240 -3.73 0.52 -25.06
N PRO A 241 -3.22 -0.70 -24.80
CA PRO A 241 -2.05 -0.91 -23.94
C PRO A 241 -0.79 -0.17 -24.41
N LYS A 242 -0.59 -0.09 -25.74
CA LYS A 242 0.62 0.46 -26.36
C LYS A 242 0.56 1.98 -26.54
N MET A 243 -0.59 2.61 -26.27
CA MET A 243 -0.75 4.05 -26.44
C MET A 243 0.07 4.79 -25.37
N PRO A 244 1.03 5.65 -25.75
CA PRO A 244 1.59 6.60 -24.82
C PRO A 244 0.53 7.64 -24.51
N ALA A 245 0.29 7.90 -23.23
CA ALA A 245 -0.34 9.14 -22.81
C ALA A 245 0.79 10.15 -22.50
N TYR A 246 0.59 11.42 -22.85
CA TYR A 246 1.57 12.50 -22.63
C TYR A 246 1.14 13.36 -21.42
N GLY A 247 2.08 14.09 -20.82
CA GLY A 247 1.88 14.84 -19.56
C GLY A 247 2.34 14.08 -18.32
N ASN A 248 2.21 14.68 -17.13
CA ASN A 248 2.55 14.04 -15.85
C ASN A 248 1.75 12.76 -15.64
N ASP A 249 2.32 11.76 -14.97
CA ASP A 249 1.62 10.49 -14.68
C ASP A 249 0.34 10.70 -13.89
N GLY A 250 0.24 11.80 -13.14
CA GLY A 250 -1.06 12.30 -12.70
C GLY A 250 -0.95 13.64 -11.99
N THR A 251 -2.11 14.15 -11.59
CA THR A 251 -2.22 15.41 -10.85
C THR A 251 -3.16 15.24 -9.65
N ILE A 252 -2.82 15.84 -8.51
CA ILE A 252 -3.67 15.89 -7.31
C ILE A 252 -3.85 17.35 -6.90
N TYR A 253 -5.09 17.78 -6.74
CA TYR A 253 -5.40 19.13 -6.28
C TYR A 253 -6.12 19.09 -4.93
N VAL A 254 -5.62 19.88 -3.98
CA VAL A 254 -6.20 20.02 -2.63
C VAL A 254 -6.57 21.50 -2.41
N PRO A 255 -7.81 21.90 -2.76
CA PRO A 255 -8.22 23.31 -2.72
C PRO A 255 -8.07 23.95 -1.33
N SER A 256 -8.38 23.20 -0.26
CA SER A 256 -8.31 23.72 1.11
C SER A 256 -6.89 24.11 1.54
N LYS A 257 -5.87 23.53 0.89
CA LYS A 257 -4.45 23.82 1.15
C LYS A 257 -3.87 24.79 0.11
N LYS A 258 -4.60 25.09 -0.98
CA LYS A 258 -4.08 25.74 -2.18
C LYS A 258 -2.81 25.04 -2.68
N GLU A 259 -2.86 23.71 -2.77
CA GLU A 259 -1.73 22.88 -3.19
C GLU A 259 -2.12 22.05 -4.40
N ILE A 260 -1.26 22.03 -5.40
CA ILE A 260 -1.34 21.14 -6.54
C ILE A 260 -0.08 20.28 -6.61
N PHE A 261 -0.26 18.98 -6.80
CA PHE A 261 0.81 17.99 -6.84
C PHE A 261 0.88 17.37 -8.23
N TYR A 262 2.00 17.55 -8.90
CA TYR A 262 2.30 16.80 -10.13
C TYR A 262 3.05 15.53 -9.77
N LEU A 263 2.62 14.42 -10.35
CA LEU A 263 3.04 13.09 -9.95
C LEU A 263 3.88 12.42 -11.04
N GLU A 264 4.92 11.70 -10.59
CA GLU A 264 5.82 10.95 -11.47
C GLU A 264 6.14 9.58 -10.84
N ALA A 265 5.85 8.49 -11.55
CA ALA A 265 6.04 7.13 -11.06
C ALA A 265 7.16 6.39 -11.80
N LYS A 266 8.15 5.89 -11.05
CA LYS A 266 9.28 5.14 -11.62
C LYS A 266 9.39 3.74 -11.02
N PHE A 267 9.21 2.73 -11.86
CA PHE A 267 9.33 1.32 -11.49
C PHE A 267 10.64 0.71 -12.01
N TYR A 268 11.65 0.58 -11.15
CA TYR A 268 13.01 0.13 -11.52
C TYR A 268 13.57 -0.87 -10.53
N THR A 269 14.65 -1.54 -10.91
CA THR A 269 15.37 -2.47 -10.01
C THR A 269 16.24 -1.75 -8.98
N ASN A 270 16.53 -0.46 -9.19
CA ASN A 270 17.45 0.31 -8.34
C ASN A 270 16.96 1.75 -8.14
N LEU A 271 17.01 2.21 -6.89
CA LEU A 271 16.55 3.55 -6.50
C LEU A 271 17.29 4.69 -7.19
N THR A 272 18.61 4.62 -7.33
CA THR A 272 19.40 5.65 -8.02
C THR A 272 18.96 5.80 -9.47
N LYS A 273 18.71 4.68 -10.17
CA LYS A 273 18.19 4.71 -11.55
C LYS A 273 16.78 5.30 -11.59
N ALA A 274 15.92 4.93 -10.65
CA ALA A 274 14.56 5.47 -10.55
C ALA A 274 14.58 6.99 -10.35
N ILE A 275 15.41 7.50 -9.43
CA ILE A 275 15.55 8.94 -9.16
C ILE A 275 16.04 9.67 -10.41
N ASN A 276 17.13 9.20 -11.04
CA ASN A 276 17.66 9.85 -12.23
C ASN A 276 16.61 9.93 -13.33
N LYS A 277 15.87 8.84 -13.57
CA LYS A 277 14.81 8.82 -14.57
C LYS A 277 13.63 9.72 -14.22
N ALA A 278 13.27 9.83 -12.95
CA ALA A 278 12.25 10.78 -12.49
C ALA A 278 12.68 12.23 -12.75
N VAL A 279 13.93 12.57 -12.42
CA VAL A 279 14.49 13.90 -12.65
C VAL A 279 14.55 14.22 -14.15
N ASP A 280 15.00 13.27 -14.98
CA ASP A 280 15.03 13.44 -16.44
C ASP A 280 13.62 13.73 -17.00
N SER A 281 12.62 12.91 -16.62
CA SER A 281 11.24 13.08 -17.11
C SER A 281 10.64 14.44 -16.72
N LEU A 282 10.88 14.90 -15.49
CA LEU A 282 10.38 16.21 -15.06
C LEU A 282 11.07 17.38 -15.78
N LYS A 283 12.36 17.27 -16.11
CA LYS A 283 13.05 18.27 -16.93
C LYS A 283 12.44 18.33 -18.33
N GLU A 284 12.17 17.19 -18.95
CA GLU A 284 11.50 17.12 -20.25
C GLU A 284 10.09 17.74 -20.19
N HIS A 285 9.32 17.48 -19.13
CA HIS A 285 8.00 18.11 -18.95
C HIS A 285 8.09 19.63 -18.86
N ASN A 286 9.06 20.18 -18.15
CA ASN A 286 9.26 21.64 -18.02
C ASN A 286 9.79 22.30 -19.31
N GLU A 287 10.52 21.58 -20.16
CA GLU A 287 11.01 22.10 -21.45
C GLU A 287 9.97 22.01 -22.57
N VAL A 288 9.08 21.01 -22.50
CA VAL A 288 8.00 20.79 -23.49
C VAL A 288 6.75 21.64 -23.18
N THR A 289 6.61 22.16 -21.97
CA THR A 289 5.45 22.97 -21.54
C THR A 289 5.50 24.40 -22.08
N GLN A 290 5.22 24.54 -23.38
CA GLN A 290 4.21 25.50 -23.85
C GLN A 290 2.81 24.88 -23.73
N GLU A 291 2.51 24.17 -22.64
CA GLU A 291 1.14 23.74 -22.39
C GLU A 291 0.40 24.95 -21.82
N ASN A 292 -0.36 25.64 -22.67
CA ASN A 292 -1.29 26.70 -22.27
C ASN A 292 -2.27 26.14 -21.21
N ILE A 293 -1.99 26.44 -19.95
CA ILE A 293 -2.84 26.12 -18.79
C ILE A 293 -4.27 26.67 -19.00
N ASP A 294 -4.40 27.79 -19.73
CA ASP A 294 -5.66 28.43 -20.08
C ASP A 294 -6.61 27.59 -20.97
N HIS A 295 -6.14 26.49 -21.57
CA HIS A 295 -6.89 25.78 -22.63
C HIS A 295 -7.19 24.30 -22.38
N LYS A 296 -6.86 23.74 -21.22
CA LYS A 296 -7.26 22.37 -20.88
C LYS A 296 -7.94 22.35 -19.52
N THR A 297 -9.27 22.30 -19.52
CA THR A 297 -10.04 21.87 -18.36
C THR A 297 -9.76 20.38 -18.18
N GLU A 298 -8.69 20.04 -17.46
CA GLU A 298 -8.45 18.65 -17.06
C GLU A 298 -9.63 18.21 -16.19
N LEU A 299 -10.27 17.10 -16.54
CA LEU A 299 -11.42 16.59 -15.78
C LEU A 299 -10.93 15.99 -14.47
N PHE A 300 -10.75 16.86 -13.47
CA PHE A 300 -10.44 16.48 -12.11
C PHE A 300 -11.62 15.74 -11.47
N ARG A 301 -11.33 14.68 -10.70
CA ARG A 301 -12.35 13.90 -9.99
C ARG A 301 -12.15 13.99 -8.50
N ASN A 302 -13.21 14.29 -7.76
CA ASN A 302 -13.19 14.28 -6.30
C ASN A 302 -12.97 12.86 -5.73
N VAL A 303 -12.02 12.68 -4.81
CA VAL A 303 -11.74 11.38 -4.16
C VAL A 303 -12.89 10.93 -3.24
N LYS A 304 -13.55 11.88 -2.56
CA LYS A 304 -14.60 11.61 -1.58
C LYS A 304 -15.95 11.34 -2.23
N THR A 305 -16.41 12.26 -3.08
CA THR A 305 -17.73 12.17 -3.73
C THR A 305 -17.68 11.39 -5.04
N LYS A 306 -16.49 11.24 -5.63
CA LYS A 306 -16.28 10.51 -6.89
C LYS A 306 -17.06 11.09 -8.08
N ASN A 307 -17.57 12.32 -7.96
CA ASN A 307 -18.35 12.98 -9.01
C ASN A 307 -17.43 13.55 -10.10
N LYS A 308 -17.81 13.34 -11.37
CA LYS A 308 -17.08 13.81 -12.56
C LYS A 308 -17.61 15.10 -13.15
N ASP A 309 -18.83 15.47 -12.77
CA ASP A 309 -19.44 16.74 -13.19
C ASP A 309 -18.96 17.90 -12.31
N GLU A 310 -18.18 17.61 -11.26
CA GLU A 310 -17.42 18.60 -10.50
C GLU A 310 -16.21 19.07 -11.33
N ILE A 311 -16.45 19.92 -12.32
CA ILE A 311 -15.37 20.67 -12.97
C ILE A 311 -14.90 21.72 -11.98
N ILE A 312 -13.64 21.63 -11.58
CA ILE A 312 -13.01 22.60 -10.69
C ILE A 312 -11.96 23.39 -11.46
N GLU A 313 -12.01 24.70 -11.29
CA GLU A 313 -10.99 25.62 -11.76
C GLU A 313 -9.88 25.67 -10.69
N ILE A 314 -8.63 25.48 -11.12
CA ILE A 314 -7.46 25.65 -10.26
C ILE A 314 -7.23 27.15 -10.15
N THR A 315 -7.06 27.66 -8.93
CA THR A 315 -6.80 29.09 -8.73
C THR A 315 -5.37 29.43 -9.12
N ASP A 316 -5.14 30.66 -9.59
CA ASP A 316 -3.80 31.12 -10.00
C ASP A 316 -2.78 31.15 -8.84
N ASP A 317 -3.24 31.10 -7.58
CA ASP A 317 -2.45 31.21 -6.37
C ASP A 317 -2.21 29.86 -5.66
N VAL A 318 -2.00 28.80 -6.43
CA VAL A 318 -1.65 27.47 -5.89
C VAL A 318 -0.15 27.28 -5.69
N ASN A 319 0.21 26.59 -4.61
CA ASN A 319 1.56 26.11 -4.37
C ASN A 319 1.78 24.79 -5.12
N GLU A 320 2.68 24.82 -6.10
CA GLU A 320 3.04 23.65 -6.89
C GLU A 320 4.05 22.77 -6.15
N LYS A 321 3.76 21.47 -6.13
CA LYS A 321 4.59 20.44 -5.49
C LYS A 321 4.80 19.27 -6.44
N LEU A 322 5.93 18.60 -6.29
CA LEU A 322 6.27 17.42 -7.09
C LEU A 322 6.26 16.18 -6.21
N ILE A 323 5.66 15.11 -6.70
CA ILE A 323 5.66 13.80 -6.05
C ILE A 323 6.42 12.81 -6.91
N LEU A 324 7.47 12.25 -6.34
CA LEU A 324 8.21 11.14 -6.93
C LEU A 324 7.80 9.84 -6.24
N PHE A 325 7.13 8.95 -6.98
CA PHE A 325 6.77 7.62 -6.50
C PHE A 325 7.75 6.59 -7.08
N LEU A 326 8.59 6.02 -6.22
CA LEU A 326 9.71 5.18 -6.62
C LEU A 326 9.46 3.74 -6.15
N ILE A 327 9.17 2.85 -7.10
CA ILE A 327 9.05 1.41 -6.86
C ILE A 327 10.40 0.77 -7.16
N CYS A 328 11.02 0.15 -6.15
CA CYS A 328 12.40 -0.34 -6.26
C CYS A 328 12.64 -1.69 -5.57
N ASP A 329 13.51 -2.52 -6.14
CA ASP A 329 13.83 -3.84 -5.58
C ASP A 329 14.57 -3.70 -4.26
N ASN A 330 15.66 -2.95 -4.25
CA ASN A 330 16.81 -3.29 -3.40
C ASN A 330 17.00 -2.42 -2.16
N ILE A 331 16.07 -1.54 -1.79
CA ILE A 331 16.28 -0.57 -0.70
C ILE A 331 15.19 -0.64 0.40
N TYR A 332 15.39 -1.57 1.32
CA TYR A 332 14.47 -1.84 2.44
C TYR A 332 14.83 -1.12 3.74
N LYS A 333 16.10 -0.79 3.96
CA LYS A 333 16.52 -0.07 5.17
C LYS A 333 16.36 1.43 4.96
N LYS A 334 16.06 2.15 6.05
CA LYS A 334 15.89 3.61 6.05
C LYS A 334 17.17 4.31 5.56
N ASP A 335 18.31 3.94 6.13
CA ASP A 335 19.59 4.63 5.89
C ASP A 335 20.07 4.49 4.45
N ASP A 336 19.78 3.37 3.81
CA ASP A 336 20.14 3.15 2.41
C ASP A 336 19.33 4.06 1.48
N VAL A 337 18.05 4.31 1.78
CA VAL A 337 17.20 5.26 1.04
C VAL A 337 17.76 6.68 1.19
N LEU A 338 18.05 7.09 2.42
CA LEU A 338 18.57 8.43 2.71
C LEU A 338 19.89 8.69 1.97
N LYS A 339 20.85 7.76 2.06
CA LYS A 339 22.15 7.86 1.39
C LYS A 339 22.02 7.98 -0.13
N CYS A 340 21.10 7.25 -0.75
CA CYS A 340 20.87 7.33 -2.19
C CYS A 340 20.33 8.70 -2.62
N LEU A 341 19.44 9.28 -1.82
CA LEU A 341 18.81 10.57 -2.14
C LEU A 341 19.75 11.75 -1.89
N GLU A 342 20.48 11.74 -0.78
CA GLU A 342 21.43 12.80 -0.41
C GLU A 342 22.61 12.90 -1.39
N LYS A 343 22.96 11.82 -2.08
CA LYS A 343 24.06 11.80 -3.06
C LYS A 343 23.61 12.09 -4.50
N ASN A 344 22.31 12.29 -4.73
CA ASN A 344 21.79 12.49 -6.08
C ASN A 344 21.80 13.97 -6.47
N ASN A 345 22.79 14.38 -7.27
CA ASN A 345 22.95 15.77 -7.70
C ASN A 345 21.75 16.31 -8.49
N GLY A 346 21.13 15.48 -9.34
CA GLY A 346 19.94 15.90 -10.11
C GLY A 346 18.73 16.18 -9.22
N LEU A 347 18.52 15.35 -8.19
CA LEU A 347 17.48 15.58 -7.20
C LEU A 347 17.77 16.80 -6.32
N ILE A 348 19.03 17.02 -5.93
CA ILE A 348 19.43 18.22 -5.18
C ILE A 348 19.13 19.48 -5.99
N GLU A 349 19.43 19.46 -7.30
CA GLU A 349 19.12 20.55 -8.21
C GLU A 349 17.61 20.76 -8.33
N LEU A 350 16.83 19.69 -8.54
CA LEU A 350 15.37 19.76 -8.63
C LEU A 350 14.74 20.39 -7.38
N LYS A 351 15.24 20.02 -6.19
CA LYS A 351 14.79 20.53 -4.89
C LYS A 351 15.08 22.02 -4.64
N LYS A 352 15.92 22.66 -5.46
CA LYS A 352 16.13 24.11 -5.40
C LYS A 352 14.95 24.88 -6.01
N ASN A 353 14.26 24.27 -6.96
CA ASN A 353 13.21 24.90 -7.75
C ASN A 353 11.81 24.44 -7.34
N PHE A 354 11.69 23.23 -6.78
CA PHE A 354 10.41 22.61 -6.44
C PHE A 354 10.41 22.01 -5.03
N GLU A 355 9.25 22.03 -4.36
CA GLU A 355 9.02 21.20 -3.18
C GLU A 355 8.79 19.75 -3.61
N VAL A 356 9.80 18.90 -3.46
CA VAL A 356 9.77 17.50 -3.91
C VAL A 356 9.50 16.56 -2.74
N ILE A 357 8.35 15.90 -2.76
CA ILE A 357 7.96 14.83 -1.84
C ILE A 357 8.24 13.49 -2.49
N ILE A 358 8.91 12.58 -1.78
CA ILE A 358 9.35 11.30 -2.33
C ILE A 358 8.70 10.18 -1.56
N PHE A 359 8.04 9.27 -2.27
CA PHE A 359 7.50 8.03 -1.75
C PHE A 359 8.29 6.85 -2.30
N VAL A 360 8.80 6.00 -1.42
CA VAL A 360 9.50 4.77 -1.81
C VAL A 360 8.65 3.57 -1.44
N LEU A 361 8.32 2.75 -2.43
CA LEU A 361 7.68 1.45 -2.28
C LEU A 361 8.71 0.34 -2.61
N PRO A 362 9.28 -0.32 -1.59
CA PRO A 362 10.17 -1.46 -1.83
C PRO A 362 9.37 -2.67 -2.32
N ILE A 363 9.69 -3.16 -3.52
CA ILE A 363 9.01 -4.32 -4.14
C ILE A 363 9.77 -5.63 -3.95
N LEU A 364 10.96 -5.60 -3.35
CA LEU A 364 11.80 -6.77 -3.09
C LEU A 364 12.44 -7.42 -4.33
N SER A 365 11.66 -7.64 -5.39
CA SER A 365 12.12 -8.20 -6.66
C SER A 365 11.12 -7.86 -7.76
N LYS A 366 11.48 -6.91 -8.63
CA LYS A 366 10.66 -6.49 -9.78
C LYS A 366 10.34 -7.67 -10.68
N ARG A 367 11.32 -8.54 -10.95
CA ARG A 367 11.13 -9.72 -11.81
C ARG A 367 10.08 -10.67 -11.22
N GLU A 368 10.24 -11.07 -9.96
CA GLU A 368 9.30 -12.00 -9.31
C GLU A 368 7.91 -11.37 -9.15
N PHE A 369 7.85 -10.06 -8.88
CA PHE A 369 6.57 -9.34 -8.85
C PHE A 369 5.88 -9.35 -10.23
N LEU A 370 6.60 -9.06 -11.31
CA LEU A 370 6.03 -9.08 -12.66
C LEU A 370 5.56 -10.49 -13.07
N GLU A 371 6.27 -11.54 -12.64
CA GLU A 371 5.80 -12.93 -12.81
C GLU A 371 4.50 -13.19 -12.04
N SER A 372 4.39 -12.71 -10.80
CA SER A 372 3.16 -12.79 -10.00
C SER A 372 2.00 -12.00 -10.62
N PHE A 373 2.27 -10.78 -11.06
CA PHE A 373 1.31 -9.94 -11.79
C PHE A 373 0.80 -10.63 -13.06
N LYS A 374 1.70 -11.22 -13.87
CA LYS A 374 1.33 -11.96 -15.07
C LYS A 374 0.41 -13.15 -14.78
N LYS A 375 0.67 -13.90 -13.70
CA LYS A 375 -0.23 -14.99 -13.27
C LYS A 375 -1.63 -14.46 -12.98
N GLN A 376 -1.74 -13.36 -12.22
CA GLN A 376 -3.03 -12.75 -11.88
C GLN A 376 -3.73 -12.15 -13.11
N SER A 377 -2.97 -11.50 -13.99
CA SER A 377 -3.43 -11.00 -15.28
C SER A 377 -4.08 -12.11 -16.12
N THR A 378 -3.42 -13.26 -16.26
CA THR A 378 -3.98 -14.43 -16.97
C THR A 378 -5.25 -14.95 -16.30
N LEU A 379 -5.27 -15.09 -14.97
CA LEU A 379 -6.46 -15.54 -14.24
C LEU A 379 -7.66 -14.62 -14.47
N LYS A 380 -7.45 -13.29 -14.43
CA LYS A 380 -8.49 -12.29 -14.68
C LYS A 380 -8.90 -12.24 -16.15
N GLY A 381 -7.93 -12.36 -17.08
CA GLY A 381 -8.19 -12.42 -18.51
C GLY A 381 -9.07 -13.62 -18.88
N ASN A 382 -8.82 -14.79 -18.30
CA ASN A 382 -9.63 -15.99 -18.53
C ASN A 382 -11.09 -15.82 -18.09
N GLN A 383 -11.37 -15.01 -17.05
CA GLN A 383 -12.75 -14.72 -16.63
C GLN A 383 -13.52 -13.80 -17.58
N TYR A 384 -12.83 -13.20 -18.56
CA TYR A 384 -13.39 -12.26 -19.51
C TYR A 384 -13.40 -12.78 -20.95
N TYR A 385 -12.33 -13.46 -21.37
CA TYR A 385 -12.16 -13.95 -22.74
C TYR A 385 -12.69 -15.37 -22.98
N VAL A 386 -12.92 -16.14 -21.91
CA VAL A 386 -13.54 -17.48 -21.94
C VAL A 386 -14.96 -17.35 -21.40
#